data_AF-A0A960IMQ8-F1
#
_entry.id   AF-A0A960IMQ8-F1
#
_cell.length_a   1.000
_cell.length_b   1.000
_cell.length_c   1.000
_cell.angle_alpha   90.00
_cell.angle_beta   90.00
_cell.angle_gamma   90.00
#
_symmetry.space_group_name_H-M   'P 1'
#
loop_
_entity.id
_entity.type
_entity.pdbx_description
1 polymer ?
#
loop_
_entity_poly.entity_id
_entity_poly.type
_entity_poly.pdbx_seq_one_letter_code
_entity_poly.pdbx_strand_id
1 'polypeptide(L)'
;MESAKLHLKGREYELPVVTGTEDEVGVDIGALRAQSGAITFDPAYGNTGSCASAITFIDGEKGILRYRGYPIEEIAANASFTEVCYLLVYGELPTPAELGRFEEQLTLHTLLHEDMKKLFDGFPATAHPMAILSAMVASLSAYYPLRGETQRDLNIIRLLAKAPTIAAFSYKKSIGQAFVYPVNELSYTQNFLQMMFAVRAASYQASPVLDRALNLLLILHADHEQNCSTSTVRMVGSSHANLFASISAGICALWGPLHGGANQQVIEMLQRIRDEGSDYQKFVALAKDKDSGFKLMGFGHR
;
A
#
# COMPACT_ATOMS: atom_id res chain seq x y z
N MET A 1 -8.61 -5.26 -36.19
CA MET A 1 -8.11 -5.70 -34.88
C MET A 1 -6.83 -6.45 -35.15
N GLU A 2 -5.75 -6.06 -34.48
CA GLU A 2 -4.49 -6.78 -34.54
C GLU A 2 -4.65 -8.12 -33.81
N SER A 3 -4.01 -9.16 -34.33
CA SER A 3 -4.08 -10.51 -33.76
C SER A 3 -2.71 -11.17 -33.75
N ALA A 4 -2.45 -11.92 -32.69
CA ALA A 4 -1.28 -12.78 -32.55
C ALA A 4 -1.64 -14.20 -32.99
N LYS A 5 -0.67 -14.92 -33.54
CA LYS A 5 -0.84 -16.32 -33.96
C LYS A 5 -0.09 -17.25 -33.01
N LEU A 6 -0.80 -18.19 -32.41
CA LEU A 6 -0.23 -19.27 -31.61
C LEU A 6 -0.29 -20.57 -32.41
N HIS A 7 0.89 -21.12 -32.75
CA HIS A 7 0.99 -22.46 -33.32
C HIS A 7 1.25 -23.49 -32.22
N LEU A 8 0.29 -24.39 -32.00
CA LEU A 8 0.38 -25.41 -30.96
C LEU A 8 -0.08 -26.77 -31.50
N LYS A 9 0.79 -27.79 -31.41
CA LYS A 9 0.53 -29.17 -31.85
C LYS A 9 -0.02 -29.25 -33.30
N GLY A 10 0.53 -28.45 -34.20
CA GLY A 10 0.15 -28.42 -35.62
C GLY A 10 -1.18 -27.72 -35.92
N ARG A 11 -1.79 -27.04 -34.94
CA ARG A 11 -2.94 -26.15 -35.14
C ARG A 11 -2.55 -24.70 -34.89
N GLU A 12 -3.16 -23.79 -35.63
CA GLU A 12 -3.01 -22.34 -35.46
C GLU A 12 -4.23 -21.79 -34.72
N TYR A 13 -3.98 -20.92 -33.75
CA TYR A 13 -5.00 -20.20 -33.00
C TYR A 13 -4.75 -18.71 -33.15
N GLU A 14 -5.79 -17.96 -33.52
CA GLU A 14 -5.74 -16.50 -33.54
C GLU A 14 -6.17 -15.96 -32.18
N LEU A 15 -5.31 -15.16 -31.57
CA LEU A 15 -5.51 -14.53 -30.28
C LEU A 15 -5.62 -13.01 -30.47
N PRO A 16 -6.65 -12.35 -29.94
CA PRO A 16 -6.75 -10.89 -30.02
C PRO A 16 -5.56 -10.19 -29.35
N VAL A 17 -5.12 -9.07 -29.92
CA VAL A 17 -4.16 -8.16 -29.28
C VAL A 17 -4.91 -6.99 -28.67
N VAL A 18 -4.53 -6.63 -27.45
CA VAL A 18 -5.01 -5.47 -26.71
C VAL A 18 -3.85 -4.50 -26.53
N THR A 19 -4.07 -3.22 -26.80
CA THR A 19 -3.07 -2.17 -26.63
C THR A 19 -3.53 -1.20 -25.55
N GLY A 20 -2.66 -0.94 -24.58
CA GLY A 20 -2.86 0.04 -23.52
C GLY A 20 -2.71 1.48 -24.00
N THR A 21 -2.98 2.44 -23.11
CA THR A 21 -2.85 3.88 -23.43
C THR A 21 -1.40 4.35 -23.50
N GLU A 22 -0.45 3.55 -23.01
CA GLU A 22 0.99 3.84 -23.05
C GLU A 22 1.70 2.83 -24.00
N ASP A 23 0.97 2.38 -25.02
CA ASP A 23 1.41 1.44 -26.06
C ASP A 23 1.82 0.04 -25.55
N GLU A 24 1.37 -0.36 -24.36
CA GLU A 24 1.64 -1.69 -23.83
C GLU A 24 0.84 -2.74 -24.59
N VAL A 25 1.50 -3.80 -25.05
CA VAL A 25 0.89 -4.85 -25.86
C VAL A 25 0.57 -6.06 -25.00
N GLY A 26 -0.71 -6.45 -24.95
CA GLY A 26 -1.19 -7.67 -24.32
C GLY A 26 -1.79 -8.63 -25.34
N VAL A 27 -1.57 -9.93 -25.16
CA VAL A 27 -2.23 -10.99 -25.93
C VAL A 27 -3.39 -11.55 -25.11
N ASP A 28 -4.62 -11.43 -25.60
CA ASP A 28 -5.80 -11.95 -24.92
C ASP A 28 -5.86 -13.48 -25.05
N ILE A 29 -5.66 -14.15 -23.93
CA ILE A 29 -5.70 -15.61 -23.79
C ILE A 29 -6.97 -16.12 -23.08
N GLY A 30 -8.00 -15.28 -22.90
CA GLY A 30 -9.21 -15.63 -22.16
C GLY A 30 -9.96 -16.85 -22.74
N ALA A 31 -9.93 -17.01 -24.06
CA ALA A 31 -10.54 -18.16 -24.75
C ALA A 31 -9.56 -19.33 -25.00
N LEU A 32 -8.27 -19.19 -24.66
CA LEU A 32 -7.21 -20.12 -25.05
C LEU A 32 -7.52 -21.56 -24.62
N ARG A 33 -7.93 -21.76 -23.38
CA ARG A 33 -8.22 -23.10 -22.84
C ARG A 33 -9.44 -23.74 -23.53
N ALA A 34 -10.48 -22.96 -23.79
CA ALA A 34 -11.68 -23.46 -24.47
C ALA A 34 -11.39 -23.86 -25.93
N GLN A 35 -10.50 -23.14 -26.61
CA GLN A 35 -10.16 -23.39 -28.02
C GLN A 35 -9.11 -24.49 -28.21
N SER A 36 -8.10 -24.55 -27.34
CA SER A 36 -6.91 -25.41 -27.53
C SER A 36 -6.77 -26.54 -26.51
N GLY A 37 -7.47 -26.46 -25.37
CA GLY A 37 -7.25 -27.32 -24.21
C GLY A 37 -5.97 -26.99 -23.43
N ALA A 38 -5.18 -26.01 -23.86
CA ALA A 38 -3.95 -25.60 -23.19
C ALA A 38 -4.17 -24.53 -22.12
N ILE A 39 -3.21 -24.42 -21.22
CA ILE A 39 -3.07 -23.30 -20.28
C ILE A 39 -1.70 -22.65 -20.51
N THR A 40 -1.55 -21.39 -20.15
CA THR A 40 -0.23 -20.77 -20.01
C THR A 40 0.43 -21.23 -18.71
N PHE A 41 1.76 -21.21 -18.68
CA PHE A 41 2.54 -21.52 -17.49
C PHE A 41 3.50 -20.36 -17.23
N ASP A 42 3.11 -19.49 -16.30
CA ASP A 42 3.84 -18.27 -15.95
C ASP A 42 3.92 -18.12 -14.42
N PRO A 43 4.77 -18.92 -13.74
CA PRO A 43 4.98 -18.79 -12.31
C PRO A 43 5.38 -17.35 -11.95
N ALA A 44 4.75 -16.80 -10.90
CA ALA A 44 4.90 -15.41 -10.46
C ALA A 44 4.31 -14.32 -11.37
N TYR A 45 3.62 -14.69 -12.46
CA TYR A 45 2.81 -13.79 -13.30
C TYR A 45 3.59 -12.68 -14.03
N GLY A 46 4.90 -12.84 -14.22
CA GLY A 46 5.76 -11.80 -14.81
C GLY A 46 5.41 -11.44 -16.26
N ASN A 47 4.73 -12.32 -16.98
CA ASN A 47 4.27 -12.10 -18.35
C ASN A 47 2.73 -12.00 -18.45
N THR A 48 2.03 -11.89 -17.30
CA THR A 48 0.57 -11.97 -17.24
C THR A 48 -0.04 -10.65 -16.78
N GLY A 49 -0.59 -9.88 -17.72
CA GLY A 49 -1.44 -8.73 -17.44
C GLY A 49 -2.79 -9.17 -16.84
N SER A 50 -2.92 -9.15 -15.51
CA SER A 50 -4.09 -9.71 -14.82
C SER A 50 -5.35 -8.83 -14.84
N CYS A 51 -5.23 -7.54 -15.17
CA CYS A 51 -6.37 -6.63 -15.26
C CYS A 51 -6.06 -5.40 -16.14
N ALA A 52 -7.11 -4.77 -16.66
CA ALA A 52 -7.03 -3.38 -17.11
C ALA A 52 -7.06 -2.44 -15.90
N SER A 53 -6.25 -1.38 -15.92
CA SER A 53 -6.17 -0.37 -14.88
C SER A 53 -5.99 1.01 -15.48
N ALA A 54 -6.53 2.02 -14.82
CA ALA A 54 -6.35 3.43 -15.15
C ALA A 54 -5.88 4.23 -13.91
N ILE A 55 -5.30 3.55 -12.92
CA ILE A 55 -4.92 4.13 -11.62
C ILE A 55 -3.48 4.63 -11.66
N THR A 56 -2.55 3.73 -11.97
CA THR A 56 -1.12 3.99 -11.92
C THR A 56 -0.46 3.36 -13.14
N PHE A 57 0.52 4.06 -13.70
CA PHE A 57 1.38 3.57 -14.76
C PHE A 57 2.84 3.58 -14.29
N ILE A 58 3.60 2.55 -14.66
CA ILE A 58 5.02 2.39 -14.36
C ILE A 58 5.78 1.96 -15.61
N ASP A 59 6.86 2.67 -15.92
CA ASP A 59 7.92 2.20 -16.82
C ASP A 59 9.21 2.12 -15.99
N GLY A 60 9.55 0.91 -15.54
CA GLY A 60 10.71 0.69 -14.68
C GLY A 60 12.05 0.93 -15.38
N GLU A 61 12.12 0.76 -16.71
CA GLU A 61 13.35 0.99 -17.47
C GLU A 61 13.64 2.48 -17.63
N LYS A 62 12.60 3.29 -17.81
CA LYS A 62 12.71 4.75 -17.90
C LYS A 62 12.56 5.46 -16.56
N GLY A 63 12.22 4.75 -15.49
CA GLY A 63 12.00 5.30 -14.16
C GLY A 63 10.76 6.21 -14.08
N ILE A 64 9.71 5.88 -14.83
CA ILE A 64 8.46 6.66 -14.87
C ILE A 64 7.47 6.04 -13.88
N LEU A 65 6.87 6.88 -13.03
CA LEU A 65 5.73 6.55 -12.20
C LEU A 65 4.69 7.66 -12.33
N ARG A 66 3.46 7.30 -12.68
CA ARG A 66 2.35 8.26 -12.80
C ARG A 66 1.12 7.79 -12.04
N TYR A 67 0.50 8.68 -11.29
CA TYR A 67 -0.84 8.46 -10.72
C TYR A 67 -1.87 9.20 -11.57
N ARG A 68 -2.84 8.47 -12.14
CA ARG A 68 -3.88 9.02 -13.03
C ARG A 68 -3.31 9.88 -14.16
N GLY A 69 -2.13 9.53 -14.67
CA GLY A 69 -1.40 10.26 -15.71
C GLY A 69 -0.50 11.40 -15.23
N TYR A 70 -0.60 11.83 -13.97
CA TYR A 70 0.27 12.85 -13.40
C TYR A 70 1.62 12.26 -12.97
N PRO A 71 2.77 12.84 -13.37
CA PRO A 71 4.09 12.41 -12.91
C PRO A 71 4.24 12.50 -11.39
N ILE A 72 4.84 11.48 -10.77
CA ILE A 72 4.95 11.39 -9.32
C ILE A 72 5.69 12.59 -8.72
N GLU A 73 6.71 13.12 -9.40
CA GLU A 73 7.49 14.27 -8.98
C GLU A 73 6.66 15.56 -8.89
N GLU A 74 5.65 15.73 -9.75
CA GLU A 74 4.74 16.88 -9.72
C GLU A 74 3.77 16.77 -8.54
N ILE A 75 3.19 15.58 -8.35
CA ILE A 75 2.25 15.32 -7.24
C ILE A 75 2.98 15.43 -5.90
N ALA A 76 4.14 14.80 -5.76
CA ALA A 76 4.92 14.78 -4.53
C ALA A 76 5.40 16.16 -4.07
N ALA A 77 5.63 17.08 -5.02
CA ALA A 77 6.05 18.44 -4.72
C ALA A 77 4.90 19.37 -4.31
N ASN A 78 3.68 19.13 -4.84
CA ASN A 78 2.61 20.14 -4.81
C ASN A 78 1.32 19.71 -4.10
N ALA A 79 1.10 18.40 -3.91
CA ALA A 79 -0.14 17.87 -3.33
C ALA A 79 0.01 17.49 -1.85
N SER A 80 -1.10 17.57 -1.13
CA SER A 80 -1.29 16.89 0.14
C SER A 80 -1.62 15.41 -0.08
N PHE A 81 -1.33 14.57 0.92
CA PHE A 81 -1.68 13.15 0.86
C PHE A 81 -3.19 12.91 0.73
N THR A 82 -4.03 13.80 1.27
CA THR A 82 -5.49 13.72 1.16
C THR A 82 -5.97 14.01 -0.27
N GLU A 83 -5.34 14.96 -0.99
CA GLU A 83 -5.57 15.17 -2.42
C GLU A 83 -5.18 13.94 -3.25
N VAL A 84 -4.04 13.32 -2.94
CA VAL A 84 -3.60 12.10 -3.63
C VAL A 84 -4.53 10.91 -3.37
N CYS A 85 -5.01 10.76 -2.12
CA CYS A 85 -6.04 9.77 -1.81
C CYS A 85 -7.30 9.98 -2.66
N TYR A 86 -7.76 11.23 -2.77
CA TYR A 86 -8.92 11.57 -3.59
C TYR A 86 -8.68 11.23 -5.06
N LEU A 87 -7.55 11.66 -5.63
CA LEU A 87 -7.14 11.38 -7.00
C LEU A 87 -7.14 9.88 -7.31
N LEU A 88 -6.53 9.08 -6.44
CA LEU A 88 -6.42 7.63 -6.65
C LEU A 88 -7.76 6.93 -6.56
N VAL A 89 -8.65 7.35 -5.65
CA VAL A 89 -9.98 6.74 -5.48
C VAL A 89 -10.97 7.18 -6.56
N TYR A 90 -11.03 8.48 -6.86
CA TYR A 90 -12.09 9.08 -7.68
C TYR A 90 -11.65 9.40 -9.12
N GLY A 91 -10.35 9.38 -9.41
CA GLY A 91 -9.81 9.47 -10.77
C GLY A 91 -9.34 10.86 -11.19
N GLU A 92 -9.76 11.92 -10.50
CA GLU A 92 -9.43 13.31 -10.82
C GLU A 92 -8.98 14.06 -9.56
N LEU A 93 -8.20 15.14 -9.72
CA LEU A 93 -7.83 16.01 -8.61
C LEU A 93 -9.08 16.75 -8.11
N PRO A 94 -9.29 16.85 -6.79
CA PRO A 94 -10.48 17.50 -6.24
C PRO A 94 -10.46 19.02 -6.47
N THR A 95 -11.62 19.61 -6.67
CA THR A 95 -11.79 21.06 -6.46
C THR A 95 -11.63 21.40 -4.97
N PRO A 96 -11.35 22.67 -4.59
CA PRO A 96 -11.22 23.05 -3.18
C PRO A 96 -12.44 22.68 -2.31
N ALA A 97 -13.64 22.75 -2.89
CA ALA A 97 -14.88 22.38 -2.19
C ALA A 97 -15.08 20.87 -2.04
N GLU A 98 -14.54 20.06 -2.96
CA GLU A 98 -14.54 18.59 -2.84
C GLU A 98 -13.49 18.13 -1.85
N LEU A 99 -12.29 18.72 -1.90
CA LEU A 99 -11.22 18.42 -0.95
C LEU A 99 -11.66 18.73 0.48
N GLY A 100 -12.19 19.93 0.74
CA GLY A 100 -12.66 20.29 2.08
C GLY A 100 -13.74 19.35 2.63
N ARG A 101 -14.66 18.90 1.78
CA ARG A 101 -15.68 17.90 2.16
C ARG A 101 -15.07 16.52 2.43
N PHE A 102 -14.10 16.11 1.62
CA PHE A 102 -13.42 14.83 1.80
C PHE A 102 -12.60 14.82 3.09
N GLU A 103 -11.85 15.88 3.38
CA GLU A 103 -11.08 16.03 4.61
C GLU A 103 -11.98 16.10 5.85
N GLU A 104 -13.11 16.81 5.78
CA GLU A 104 -14.11 16.80 6.86
C GLU A 104 -14.62 15.37 7.12
N GLN A 105 -14.96 14.62 6.07
CA GLN A 105 -15.42 13.23 6.21
C GLN A 105 -14.34 12.33 6.81
N LEU A 106 -13.07 12.49 6.43
CA LEU A 106 -11.95 11.77 7.06
C LEU A 106 -11.86 12.11 8.55
N THR A 107 -11.83 13.40 8.89
CA THR A 107 -11.71 13.89 10.27
C THR A 107 -12.81 13.34 11.18
N LEU A 108 -14.07 13.36 10.72
CA LEU A 108 -15.23 12.87 11.46
C LEU A 108 -15.24 11.33 11.66
N HIS A 109 -14.39 10.58 10.97
CA HIS A 109 -14.32 9.12 11.05
C HIS A 109 -13.03 8.57 11.66
N THR A 110 -12.15 9.42 12.20
CA THR A 110 -10.84 9.01 12.77
C THR A 110 -10.94 8.13 14.03
N LEU A 111 -11.98 8.32 14.84
CA LEU A 111 -12.17 7.59 16.11
C LEU A 111 -12.51 6.11 15.87
N LEU A 112 -11.89 5.21 16.63
CA LEU A 112 -12.27 3.81 16.67
C LEU A 112 -13.46 3.60 17.60
N HIS A 113 -14.28 2.58 17.33
CA HIS A 113 -15.29 2.16 18.30
C HIS A 113 -14.57 1.72 19.59
N GLU A 114 -15.02 2.17 20.77
CA GLU A 114 -14.28 1.95 22.03
C GLU A 114 -14.07 0.45 22.35
N ASP A 115 -15.01 -0.43 21.99
CA ASP A 115 -14.82 -1.88 22.14
C ASP A 115 -13.64 -2.44 21.33
N MET A 116 -13.24 -1.78 20.23
CA MET A 116 -12.06 -2.18 19.47
C MET A 116 -10.77 -2.00 20.29
N LYS A 117 -10.74 -1.11 21.29
CA LYS A 117 -9.56 -0.97 22.17
C LYS A 117 -9.27 -2.25 22.94
N LYS A 118 -10.30 -3.02 23.30
CA LYS A 118 -10.15 -4.31 23.98
C LYS A 118 -9.43 -5.35 23.10
N LEU A 119 -9.52 -5.22 21.76
CA LEU A 119 -8.76 -6.08 20.85
C LEU A 119 -7.27 -5.81 20.94
N PHE A 120 -6.85 -4.55 21.15
CA PHE A 120 -5.44 -4.23 21.39
C PHE A 120 -4.93 -4.90 22.67
N ASP A 121 -5.73 -4.95 23.73
CA ASP A 121 -5.36 -5.59 25.00
C ASP A 121 -5.12 -7.10 24.84
N GLY A 122 -5.81 -7.75 23.89
CA GLY A 122 -5.64 -9.17 23.59
C GLY A 122 -4.30 -9.54 22.94
N PHE A 123 -3.56 -8.58 22.38
CA PHE A 123 -2.23 -8.85 21.83
C PHE A 123 -1.14 -8.82 22.91
N PRO A 124 -0.11 -9.70 22.82
CA PRO A 124 1.06 -9.59 23.69
C PRO A 124 1.81 -8.28 23.44
N ALA A 125 2.55 -7.80 24.44
CA ALA A 125 3.35 -6.57 24.31
C ALA A 125 4.43 -6.65 23.20
N THR A 126 4.88 -7.87 22.88
CA THR A 126 5.86 -8.16 21.84
C THR A 126 5.25 -8.36 20.45
N ALA A 127 3.93 -8.21 20.29
CA ALA A 127 3.28 -8.37 19.00
C ALA A 127 3.81 -7.37 17.98
N HIS A 128 4.16 -7.86 16.78
CA HIS A 128 4.62 -7.01 15.70
C HIS A 128 3.50 -6.05 15.26
N PRO A 129 3.75 -4.74 15.09
CA PRO A 129 2.71 -3.76 14.73
C PRO A 129 1.91 -4.13 13.47
N MET A 130 2.55 -4.73 12.46
CA MET A 130 1.85 -5.20 11.25
C MET A 130 0.80 -6.30 11.52
N ALA A 131 1.06 -7.19 12.49
CA ALA A 131 0.09 -8.23 12.88
C ALA A 131 -1.13 -7.61 13.58
N ILE A 132 -0.91 -6.60 14.42
CA ILE A 132 -1.98 -5.85 15.06
C ILE A 132 -2.77 -5.09 13.99
N LEU A 133 -2.09 -4.36 13.10
CA LEU A 133 -2.72 -3.58 12.03
C LEU A 133 -3.62 -4.45 11.14
N SER A 134 -3.14 -5.61 10.67
CA SER A 134 -3.95 -6.49 9.81
C SER A 134 -5.19 -7.03 10.52
N ALA A 135 -5.07 -7.47 11.77
CA ALA A 135 -6.18 -7.99 12.56
C ALA A 135 -7.20 -6.90 12.90
N MET A 136 -6.73 -5.72 13.31
CA MET A 136 -7.58 -4.58 13.63
C MET A 136 -8.33 -4.09 12.39
N VAL A 137 -7.67 -4.00 11.23
CA VAL A 137 -8.34 -3.66 9.97
C VAL A 137 -9.39 -4.70 9.60
N ALA A 138 -9.08 -6.01 9.67
CA ALA A 138 -10.09 -7.05 9.42
C ALA A 138 -11.31 -6.91 10.34
N SER A 139 -11.08 -6.60 11.62
CA SER A 139 -12.16 -6.47 12.62
C SER A 139 -13.12 -5.32 12.33
N LEU A 140 -12.71 -4.28 11.58
CA LEU A 140 -13.60 -3.19 11.15
C LEU A 140 -14.83 -3.73 10.38
N SER A 141 -14.70 -4.87 9.70
CA SER A 141 -15.82 -5.51 9.00
C SER A 141 -16.98 -5.90 9.91
N ALA A 142 -16.72 -6.23 11.19
CA ALA A 142 -17.75 -6.57 12.16
C ALA A 142 -18.49 -5.33 12.68
N TYR A 143 -17.82 -4.19 12.74
CA TYR A 143 -18.39 -2.92 13.20
C TYR A 143 -19.06 -2.12 12.08
N TYR A 144 -18.62 -2.33 10.83
CA TYR A 144 -19.05 -1.57 9.66
C TYR A 144 -19.45 -2.49 8.48
N PRO A 145 -20.41 -3.42 8.69
CA PRO A 145 -20.85 -4.33 7.63
C PRO A 145 -21.49 -3.56 6.47
N LEU A 146 -21.21 -3.98 5.23
CA LEU A 146 -21.83 -3.37 4.04
C LEU A 146 -23.33 -3.65 4.01
N ARG A 147 -24.14 -2.59 4.00
CA ARG A 147 -25.58 -2.62 3.71
C ARG A 147 -25.88 -1.63 2.57
N GLY A 148 -25.60 -2.03 1.34
CA GLY A 148 -25.85 -1.24 0.12
C GLY A 148 -24.63 -0.48 -0.44
N GLU A 149 -24.76 0.07 -1.65
CA GLU A 149 -23.67 0.69 -2.41
C GLU A 149 -23.13 1.98 -1.78
N THR A 150 -23.99 2.82 -1.21
CA THR A 150 -23.62 4.07 -0.52
C THR A 150 -22.70 3.83 0.68
N GLN A 151 -22.68 2.62 1.23
CA GLN A 151 -21.79 2.26 2.33
C GLN A 151 -20.38 1.88 1.86
N ARG A 152 -20.15 1.62 0.57
CA ARG A 152 -18.81 1.33 0.05
C ARG A 152 -17.91 2.55 0.19
N ASP A 153 -18.35 3.71 -0.33
CA ASP A 153 -17.57 4.95 -0.28
C ASP A 153 -17.33 5.40 1.17
N LEU A 154 -18.35 5.26 2.02
CA LEU A 154 -18.21 5.51 3.45
C LEU A 154 -17.20 4.57 4.12
N ASN A 155 -17.13 3.30 3.70
CA ASN A 155 -16.14 2.36 4.23
C ASN A 155 -14.73 2.63 3.71
N ILE A 156 -14.57 3.20 2.50
CA ILE A 156 -13.27 3.74 2.02
C ILE A 156 -12.82 4.88 2.93
N ILE A 157 -13.69 5.85 3.20
CA ILE A 157 -13.42 6.96 4.12
C ILE A 157 -13.06 6.44 5.52
N ARG A 158 -13.85 5.52 6.06
CA ARG A 158 -13.58 4.92 7.38
C ARG A 158 -12.23 4.22 7.42
N LEU A 159 -11.85 3.50 6.37
CA LEU A 159 -10.55 2.84 6.31
C LEU A 159 -9.41 3.87 6.31
N LEU A 160 -9.47 4.86 5.41
CA LEU A 160 -8.47 5.92 5.30
C LEU A 160 -8.34 6.74 6.60
N ALA A 161 -9.45 7.03 7.27
CA ALA A 161 -9.48 7.78 8.51
C ALA A 161 -8.98 6.98 9.73
N LYS A 162 -9.29 5.67 9.79
CA LYS A 162 -9.00 4.83 10.96
C LYS A 162 -7.64 4.15 10.90
N ALA A 163 -7.08 3.93 9.71
CA ALA A 163 -5.78 3.29 9.55
C ALA A 163 -4.65 3.99 10.34
N PRO A 164 -4.53 5.34 10.32
CA PRO A 164 -3.54 6.05 11.15
C PRO A 164 -3.76 5.84 12.65
N THR A 165 -5.02 5.87 13.11
CA THR A 165 -5.36 5.65 14.52
C THR A 165 -4.95 4.24 14.95
N ILE A 166 -5.23 3.22 14.13
CA ILE A 166 -4.84 1.83 14.41
C ILE A 166 -3.32 1.68 14.44
N ALA A 167 -2.60 2.26 13.48
CA ALA A 167 -1.15 2.22 13.42
C ALA A 167 -0.52 2.90 14.63
N ALA A 168 -1.01 4.08 15.00
CA ALA A 168 -0.51 4.82 16.16
C ALA A 168 -0.79 4.09 17.48
N PHE A 169 -1.97 3.48 17.65
CA PHE A 169 -2.27 2.69 18.83
C PHE A 169 -1.39 1.43 18.91
N SER A 170 -1.10 0.81 17.77
CA SER A 170 -0.18 -0.34 17.69
C SER A 170 1.24 0.05 18.15
N TYR A 171 1.74 1.23 17.73
CA TYR A 171 3.01 1.77 18.20
C TYR A 171 2.99 2.11 19.69
N LYS A 172 1.98 2.85 20.17
CA LYS A 172 1.85 3.18 21.60
C LYS A 172 1.82 1.94 22.48
N LYS A 173 1.13 0.88 22.03
CA LYS A 173 1.12 -0.40 22.73
C LYS A 173 2.51 -1.05 22.78
N SER A 174 3.26 -1.07 21.68
CA SER A 174 4.56 -1.75 21.63
C SER A 174 5.60 -1.11 22.57
N ILE A 175 5.43 0.18 22.89
CA ILE A 175 6.29 0.92 23.84
C ILE A 175 5.64 1.12 25.23
N GLY A 176 4.49 0.52 25.49
CA GLY A 176 3.81 0.58 26.80
C GLY A 176 3.25 1.96 27.18
N GLN A 177 2.93 2.81 26.20
CA GLN A 177 2.37 4.13 26.43
C GLN A 177 0.84 4.16 26.26
N ALA A 178 0.19 5.12 26.92
CA ALA A 178 -1.24 5.36 26.76
C ALA A 178 -1.57 5.78 25.31
N PHE A 179 -2.72 5.33 24.81
CA PHE A 179 -3.24 5.76 23.52
C PHE A 179 -3.56 7.27 23.51
N VAL A 180 -3.22 7.91 22.39
CA VAL A 180 -3.46 9.33 22.13
C VAL A 180 -4.52 9.41 21.05
N TYR A 181 -5.64 10.06 21.35
CA TYR A 181 -6.76 10.18 20.42
C TYR A 181 -6.48 11.18 19.29
N PRO A 182 -7.14 11.02 18.13
CA PRO A 182 -7.20 12.01 17.07
C PRO A 182 -7.66 13.39 17.57
N VAL A 183 -7.17 14.45 16.94
CA VAL A 183 -7.56 15.85 17.16
C VAL A 183 -7.99 16.46 15.81
N ASN A 184 -9.21 16.99 15.77
CA ASN A 184 -9.88 17.37 14.52
C ASN A 184 -9.28 18.61 13.87
N GLU A 185 -8.65 19.48 14.66
CA GLU A 185 -8.05 20.73 14.19
C GLU A 185 -6.72 20.51 13.45
N LEU A 186 -6.18 19.29 13.47
CA LEU A 186 -4.90 18.94 12.85
C LEU A 186 -5.11 18.35 11.46
N SER A 187 -4.15 18.63 10.56
CA SER A 187 -4.11 17.94 9.27
C SER A 187 -3.91 16.43 9.44
N TYR A 188 -4.15 15.65 8.38
CA TYR A 188 -4.01 14.19 8.39
C TYR A 188 -2.65 13.73 8.96
N THR A 189 -1.56 14.35 8.50
CA THR A 189 -0.18 14.03 8.88
C THR A 189 0.17 14.55 10.27
N GLN A 190 -0.24 15.77 10.62
CA GLN A 190 -0.05 16.33 11.96
C GLN A 190 -0.76 15.47 13.02
N ASN A 191 -1.99 15.05 12.72
CA ASN A 191 -2.77 14.19 13.59
C ASN A 191 -2.10 12.82 13.77
N PHE A 192 -1.57 12.21 12.70
CA PHE A 192 -0.83 10.95 12.82
C PHE A 192 0.44 11.10 13.66
N LEU A 193 1.24 12.15 13.44
CA LEU A 193 2.42 12.45 14.26
C LEU A 193 2.06 12.68 15.74
N GLN A 194 0.97 13.40 16.00
CA GLN A 194 0.46 13.61 17.35
C GLN A 194 0.10 12.29 18.02
N MET A 195 -0.66 11.42 17.35
CA MET A 195 -1.04 10.12 17.90
C MET A 195 0.17 9.21 18.15
N MET A 196 1.20 9.29 17.30
CA MET A 196 2.43 8.52 17.46
C MET A 196 3.28 9.01 18.64
N PHE A 197 3.49 10.32 18.78
CA PHE A 197 4.58 10.85 19.62
C PHE A 197 4.14 11.66 20.83
N ALA A 198 2.91 12.18 20.88
CA ALA A 198 2.45 12.91 22.06
C ALA A 198 2.36 11.99 23.28
N VAL A 199 2.53 12.57 24.47
CA VAL A 199 2.34 11.90 25.75
C VAL A 199 1.49 12.78 26.65
N ARG A 200 0.78 12.19 27.62
CA ARG A 200 -0.07 12.97 28.53
C ARG A 200 0.70 13.95 29.42
N ALA A 201 2.00 13.73 29.61
CA ALA A 201 2.83 14.53 30.50
C ALA A 201 3.35 15.84 29.87
N ALA A 202 3.15 16.07 28.56
CA ALA A 202 3.66 17.26 27.89
C ALA A 202 2.81 17.62 26.67
N SER A 203 2.71 18.91 26.38
CA SER A 203 2.16 19.39 25.10
C SER A 203 3.04 18.92 23.95
N TYR A 204 2.41 18.49 22.86
CA TYR A 204 3.09 18.08 21.64
C TYR A 204 2.69 19.00 20.50
N GLN A 205 3.68 19.43 19.72
CA GLN A 205 3.46 20.14 18.47
C GLN A 205 4.31 19.46 17.40
N ALA A 206 3.67 19.02 16.32
CA ALA A 206 4.39 18.39 15.22
C ALA A 206 5.36 19.40 14.59
N SER A 207 6.61 18.98 14.39
CA SER A 207 7.58 19.78 13.65
C SER A 207 7.10 19.97 12.20
N PRO A 208 7.07 21.19 11.66
CA PRO A 208 6.70 21.42 10.26
C PRO A 208 7.57 20.65 9.25
N VAL A 209 8.82 20.33 9.62
CA VAL A 209 9.70 19.51 8.79
C VAL A 209 9.25 18.04 8.78
N LEU A 210 8.90 17.49 9.95
CA LEU A 210 8.41 16.11 10.06
C LEU A 210 7.05 15.95 9.40
N ASP A 211 6.18 16.97 9.52
CA ASP A 211 4.88 17.00 8.88
C ASP A 211 4.98 16.92 7.36
N ARG A 212 5.81 17.78 6.75
CA ARG A 212 6.07 17.74 5.29
C ARG A 212 6.75 16.44 4.85
N ALA A 213 7.70 15.94 5.63
CA ALA A 213 8.38 14.68 5.33
C ALA A 213 7.40 13.50 5.34
N LEU A 214 6.50 13.45 6.34
CA LEU A 214 5.48 12.42 6.41
C LEU A 214 4.49 12.53 5.24
N ASN A 215 4.04 13.73 4.89
CA ASN A 215 3.19 13.94 3.72
C ASN A 215 3.82 13.37 2.44
N LEU A 216 5.09 13.72 2.19
CA LEU A 216 5.84 13.20 1.06
C LEU A 216 5.96 11.66 1.10
N LEU A 217 6.34 11.10 2.25
CA LEU A 217 6.48 9.65 2.39
C LEU A 217 5.17 8.91 2.12
N LEU A 218 4.04 9.43 2.60
CA LEU A 218 2.73 8.84 2.35
C LEU A 218 2.35 8.92 0.86
N ILE A 219 2.62 10.04 0.19
CA ILE A 219 2.38 10.19 -1.26
C ILE A 219 3.21 9.19 -2.06
N LEU A 220 4.51 9.07 -1.76
CA LEU A 220 5.41 8.15 -2.47
C LEU A 220 5.06 6.66 -2.25
N HIS A 221 4.25 6.34 -1.24
CA HIS A 221 3.80 4.98 -0.95
C HIS A 221 2.28 4.80 -1.17
N ALA A 222 1.61 5.76 -1.81
CA ALA A 222 0.15 5.76 -1.93
C ALA A 222 -0.36 4.63 -2.85
N ASP A 223 0.32 4.38 -3.96
CA ASP A 223 0.07 3.24 -4.85
C ASP A 223 1.33 2.85 -5.65
N HIS A 224 1.39 1.60 -6.10
CA HIS A 224 2.52 1.11 -6.90
C HIS A 224 2.09 -0.04 -7.85
N GLU A 225 1.00 0.17 -8.59
CA GLU A 225 0.52 -0.74 -9.65
C GLU A 225 0.22 -2.17 -9.11
N GLN A 226 0.35 -3.23 -9.91
CA GLN A 226 0.05 -4.63 -9.59
C GLN A 226 1.20 -5.31 -8.83
N ASN A 227 1.60 -4.72 -7.70
CA ASN A 227 2.51 -5.38 -6.77
C ASN A 227 1.82 -6.50 -5.97
N CYS A 228 2.60 -7.32 -5.26
CA CYS A 228 2.11 -8.48 -4.51
C CYS A 228 0.92 -8.18 -3.58
N SER A 229 0.95 -7.07 -2.84
CA SER A 229 -0.17 -6.70 -1.97
C SER A 229 -1.39 -6.22 -2.74
N THR A 230 -1.23 -5.42 -3.79
CA THR A 230 -2.35 -4.98 -4.65
C THR A 230 -3.03 -6.17 -5.33
N SER A 231 -2.24 -7.10 -5.90
CA SER A 231 -2.77 -8.33 -6.50
C SER A 231 -3.50 -9.19 -5.48
N THR A 232 -3.01 -9.26 -4.24
CA THR A 232 -3.69 -9.98 -3.14
C THR A 232 -5.03 -9.35 -2.79
N VAL A 233 -5.09 -8.02 -2.66
CA VAL A 233 -6.33 -7.28 -2.39
C VAL A 233 -7.35 -7.54 -3.51
N ARG A 234 -6.92 -7.49 -4.77
CA ARG A 234 -7.77 -7.79 -5.93
C ARG A 234 -8.26 -9.24 -5.92
N MET A 235 -7.38 -10.19 -5.63
CA MET A 235 -7.72 -11.61 -5.62
C MET A 235 -8.73 -11.96 -4.52
N VAL A 236 -8.58 -11.41 -3.32
CA VAL A 236 -9.56 -11.59 -2.24
C VAL A 236 -10.85 -10.83 -2.55
N GLY A 237 -10.76 -9.62 -3.09
CA GLY A 237 -11.93 -8.82 -3.48
C GLY A 237 -12.77 -9.46 -4.59
N SER A 238 -12.16 -10.24 -5.50
CA SER A 238 -12.87 -10.91 -6.60
C SER A 238 -13.86 -11.98 -6.13
N SER A 239 -13.69 -12.51 -4.91
CA SER A 239 -14.67 -13.40 -4.28
C SER A 239 -15.81 -12.64 -3.59
N HIS A 240 -15.92 -11.32 -3.82
CA HIS A 240 -16.81 -10.40 -3.11
C HIS A 240 -16.59 -10.36 -1.59
N ALA A 241 -15.36 -10.60 -1.13
CA ALA A 241 -14.99 -10.34 0.25
C ALA A 241 -15.15 -8.84 0.58
N ASN A 242 -15.49 -8.54 1.83
CA ASN A 242 -15.69 -7.15 2.25
C ASN A 242 -14.38 -6.34 2.18
N LEU A 243 -14.50 -5.02 1.97
CA LEU A 243 -13.36 -4.09 1.80
C LEU A 243 -12.27 -4.28 2.86
N PHE A 244 -12.65 -4.32 4.13
CA PHE A 244 -11.71 -4.40 5.24
C PHE A 244 -10.94 -5.72 5.26
N ALA A 245 -11.60 -6.84 4.94
CA ALA A 245 -10.95 -8.13 4.81
C ALA A 245 -9.96 -8.16 3.63
N SER A 246 -10.34 -7.61 2.48
CA SER A 246 -9.45 -7.52 1.32
C SER A 246 -8.20 -6.70 1.63
N ILE A 247 -8.35 -5.56 2.32
CA ILE A 247 -7.23 -4.71 2.72
C ILE A 247 -6.37 -5.37 3.80
N SER A 248 -6.97 -6.08 4.75
CA SER A 248 -6.24 -6.88 5.73
C SER A 248 -5.34 -7.93 5.06
N ALA A 249 -5.83 -8.60 4.01
CA ALA A 249 -5.02 -9.52 3.22
C ALA A 249 -3.85 -8.80 2.51
N GLY A 250 -4.10 -7.60 1.97
CA GLY A 250 -3.05 -6.74 1.43
C GLY A 250 -1.97 -6.37 2.45
N ILE A 251 -2.34 -6.04 3.68
CA ILE A 251 -1.40 -5.76 4.78
C ILE A 251 -0.56 -7.00 5.10
N CYS A 252 -1.17 -8.18 5.14
CA CYS A 252 -0.45 -9.44 5.36
C CYS A 252 0.55 -9.72 4.22
N ALA A 253 0.17 -9.49 2.97
CA ALA A 253 1.08 -9.61 1.82
C ALA A 253 2.22 -8.58 1.87
N LEU A 254 1.90 -7.34 2.27
CA LEU A 254 2.89 -6.25 2.43
C LEU A 254 3.88 -6.52 3.56
N TRP A 255 3.46 -7.18 4.63
CA TRP A 255 4.33 -7.51 5.77
C TRP A 255 5.45 -8.50 5.40
N GLY A 256 5.32 -9.25 4.30
CA GLY A 256 6.36 -10.15 3.83
C GLY A 256 7.72 -9.44 3.65
N PRO A 257 8.85 -10.06 4.05
CA PRO A 257 10.17 -9.43 4.02
C PRO A 257 10.65 -9.06 2.61
N LEU A 258 10.18 -9.78 1.59
CA LEU A 258 10.52 -9.52 0.18
C LEU A 258 9.58 -8.49 -0.49
N HIS A 259 8.70 -7.86 0.28
CA HIS A 259 7.80 -6.81 -0.17
C HIS A 259 7.97 -5.57 0.73
N GLY A 260 6.98 -5.18 1.53
CA GLY A 260 7.07 -4.00 2.40
C GLY A 260 8.04 -4.13 3.58
N GLY A 261 8.43 -5.35 3.95
CA GLY A 261 9.45 -5.59 4.97
C GLY A 261 10.87 -5.17 4.56
N ALA A 262 11.11 -4.88 3.26
CA ALA A 262 12.43 -4.45 2.79
C ALA A 262 12.92 -3.17 3.49
N ASN A 263 12.03 -2.23 3.78
CA ASN A 263 12.38 -0.98 4.47
C ASN A 263 12.93 -1.24 5.87
N GLN A 264 12.35 -2.20 6.60
CA GLN A 264 12.86 -2.64 7.90
C GLN A 264 14.24 -3.29 7.74
N GLN A 265 14.41 -4.15 6.74
CA GLN A 265 15.70 -4.81 6.48
C GLN A 265 16.82 -3.83 6.13
N VAL A 266 16.52 -2.71 5.47
CA VAL A 266 17.48 -1.62 5.26
C VAL A 266 17.96 -1.06 6.60
N ILE A 267 17.05 -0.76 7.51
CA ILE A 267 17.41 -0.18 8.82
C ILE A 267 18.19 -1.20 9.67
N GLU A 268 17.76 -2.46 9.71
CA GLU A 268 18.46 -3.52 10.42
C GLU A 268 19.87 -3.77 9.85
N MET A 269 20.02 -3.73 8.52
CA MET A 269 21.32 -3.81 7.86
C MET A 269 22.22 -2.62 8.27
N LEU A 270 21.70 -1.39 8.24
CA LEU A 270 22.47 -0.20 8.63
C LEU A 270 22.85 -0.21 10.11
N GLN A 271 21.95 -0.68 10.99
CA GLN A 271 22.24 -0.87 12.41
C GLN A 271 23.36 -1.89 12.61
N ARG A 272 23.30 -3.03 11.92
CA ARG A 272 24.38 -4.03 11.93
C ARG A 272 25.71 -3.44 11.46
N ILE A 273 25.71 -2.67 10.36
CA ILE A 273 26.93 -2.00 9.86
C ILE A 273 27.51 -1.09 10.94
N ARG A 274 26.67 -0.27 11.57
CA ARG A 274 27.09 0.63 12.66
C ARG A 274 27.68 -0.15 13.82
N ASP A 275 26.98 -1.18 14.30
CA ASP A 275 27.34 -1.95 15.49
C ASP A 275 28.61 -2.81 15.26
N GLU A 276 28.89 -3.19 14.01
CA GLU A 276 30.13 -3.86 13.59
C GLU A 276 31.29 -2.87 13.26
N GLY A 277 31.21 -1.62 13.72
CA GLY A 277 32.30 -0.65 13.61
C GLY A 277 32.27 0.25 12.37
N SER A 278 31.15 0.26 11.63
CA SER A 278 30.89 1.17 10.50
C SER A 278 31.83 1.02 9.29
N ASP A 279 32.44 -0.16 9.12
CA ASP A 279 33.27 -0.48 7.95
C ASP A 279 32.40 -0.82 6.73
N TYR A 280 32.02 0.21 5.97
CA TYR A 280 31.20 0.02 4.77
C TYR A 280 31.91 -0.84 3.69
N GLN A 281 33.25 -0.85 3.65
CA GLN A 281 34.00 -1.60 2.62
C GLN A 281 33.83 -3.10 2.80
N LYS A 282 33.84 -3.58 4.05
CA LYS A 282 33.53 -4.97 4.40
C LYS A 282 32.17 -5.40 3.86
N PHE A 283 31.12 -4.62 4.08
CA PHE A 283 29.76 -4.99 3.65
C PHE A 283 29.57 -4.90 2.14
N VAL A 284 30.25 -3.96 1.47
CA VAL A 284 30.30 -3.92 0.00
C VAL A 284 31.04 -5.14 -0.56
N ALA A 285 32.13 -5.58 0.07
CA ALA A 285 32.84 -6.79 -0.33
C ALA A 285 31.95 -8.04 -0.15
N LEU A 286 31.24 -8.15 0.98
CA LEU A 286 30.28 -9.22 1.23
C LEU A 286 29.16 -9.23 0.17
N ALA A 287 28.59 -8.08 -0.19
CA ALA A 287 27.54 -8.00 -1.21
C ALA A 287 28.01 -8.40 -2.62
N LYS A 288 29.31 -8.27 -2.90
CA LYS A 288 29.93 -8.69 -4.18
C LYS A 288 30.33 -10.16 -4.18
N ASP A 289 30.53 -10.75 -3.00
CA ASP A 289 30.84 -12.17 -2.84
C ASP A 289 29.57 -13.01 -3.02
N LYS A 290 29.57 -13.85 -4.06
CA LYS A 290 28.44 -14.71 -4.43
C LYS A 290 28.14 -15.79 -3.40
N ASP A 291 29.13 -16.15 -2.57
CA ASP A 291 29.02 -17.24 -1.60
C ASP A 291 28.65 -16.72 -0.19
N SER A 292 28.65 -15.39 0.02
CA SER A 292 28.41 -14.78 1.34
C SER A 292 26.94 -14.88 1.81
N GLY A 293 26.01 -15.03 0.87
CA GLY A 293 24.56 -14.92 1.12
C GLY A 293 24.10 -13.53 1.56
N PHE A 294 24.99 -12.54 1.65
CA PHE A 294 24.67 -11.17 2.05
C PHE A 294 24.07 -10.40 0.87
N LYS A 295 22.95 -9.71 1.11
CA LYS A 295 22.33 -8.81 0.13
C LYS A 295 22.32 -7.38 0.67
N LEU A 296 22.63 -6.44 -0.22
CA LEU A 296 22.52 -5.02 0.06
C LEU A 296 21.04 -4.62 -0.01
N MET A 297 20.40 -4.51 1.16
CA MET A 297 18.97 -4.19 1.26
C MET A 297 18.71 -2.76 0.77
N GLY A 298 17.56 -2.55 0.10
CA GLY A 298 17.20 -1.25 -0.49
C GLY A 298 17.80 -0.99 -1.88
N PHE A 299 18.42 -2.00 -2.51
CA PHE A 299 18.95 -1.93 -3.86
C PHE A 299 18.32 -2.99 -4.76
N GLY A 300 18.05 -2.60 -6.02
CA GLY A 300 17.33 -3.40 -7.00
C GLY A 300 15.83 -3.13 -7.01
N HIS A 301 15.22 -3.24 -8.18
CA HIS A 301 13.78 -3.10 -8.39
C HIS A 301 13.32 -4.19 -9.38
N ARG A 302 12.10 -4.69 -9.22
CA ARG A 302 11.48 -5.66 -10.13
C ARG A 302 10.56 -4.96 -11.12
#